data_AF-A0A9P6CZE4-F1
#
_entry.id   AF-A0A9P6CZE4-F1
#
_cell.length_a   1.000
_cell.length_b   1.000
_cell.length_c   1.000
_cell.angle_alpha   90.00
_cell.angle_beta   90.00
_cell.angle_gamma   90.00
#
_symmetry.space_group_name_H-M   'P 1'
#
loop_
_entity.id
_entity.type
_entity.pdbx_description
1 polymer ?
#
loop_
_entity_poly.entity_id
_entity_poly.type
_entity_poly.pdbx_seq_one_letter_code
_entity_poly.pdbx_strand_id
1 'polypeptide(L)'
;MTPYLCTTFCQGANSSALTGMNFAGVEYAKECFCDFNIQGTAKKVNETLCNSPCSGDPSYICGGAGYVSIYQDKGHDGVLPTNRNKIGNWTFDGCFKDNTSVNKTVKRTLSERAEISTGVTIEKCTAQCATKGFHISGLEFGQECWCGSSFLVANTTALLGDCSQACKANHTELCGAANRLSVYTSPIFA
;
A
#
# COMPACT_ATOMS: atom_id res chain seq x y z
N MET A 1 -12.21 21.80 -8.00
CA MET A 1 -11.75 21.12 -6.76
C MET A 1 -11.13 22.15 -5.82
N THR A 2 -11.32 22.02 -4.51
CA THR A 2 -10.65 22.81 -3.44
C THR A 2 -10.18 21.85 -2.33
N PRO A 3 -9.26 22.25 -1.42
CA PRO A 3 -8.84 21.40 -0.32
C PRO A 3 -10.03 20.96 0.56
N TYR A 4 -10.91 21.89 0.91
CA TYR A 4 -12.12 21.61 1.72
C TYR A 4 -13.04 20.57 1.07
N LEU A 5 -13.28 20.70 -0.25
CA LEU A 5 -14.11 19.73 -0.96
C LEU A 5 -13.46 18.35 -1.01
N CYS A 6 -12.13 18.29 -1.20
CA CYS A 6 -11.41 17.02 -1.24
C CYS A 6 -11.38 16.34 0.13
N THR A 7 -11.08 17.07 1.20
CA THR A 7 -11.08 16.50 2.56
C THR A 7 -12.46 15.99 2.95
N THR A 8 -13.51 16.76 2.67
CA THR A 8 -14.91 16.35 2.95
C THR A 8 -15.29 15.10 2.15
N PHE A 9 -14.86 15.00 0.90
CA PHE A 9 -15.08 13.83 0.06
C PHE A 9 -14.36 12.59 0.62
N CYS A 10 -13.08 12.70 0.95
CA CYS A 10 -12.28 11.60 1.47
C CYS A 10 -12.73 11.13 2.86
N GLN A 11 -13.42 11.96 3.63
CA GLN A 11 -14.04 11.56 4.90
C GLN A 11 -15.28 10.66 4.72
N GLY A 12 -15.70 10.39 3.48
CA GLY A 12 -16.84 9.51 3.22
C GLY A 12 -18.18 10.11 3.63
N ALA A 13 -18.28 11.45 3.74
CA ALA A 13 -19.53 12.15 4.04
C ALA A 13 -20.70 11.73 3.14
N ASN A 14 -20.41 11.17 1.95
CA ASN A 14 -21.40 10.64 1.01
C ASN A 14 -21.03 9.25 0.44
N SER A 15 -20.08 8.51 1.03
CA SER A 15 -19.64 7.22 0.50
C SER A 15 -19.07 6.29 1.56
N SER A 16 -19.70 5.13 1.75
CA SER A 16 -19.20 4.06 2.61
C SER A 16 -17.87 3.46 2.12
N ALA A 17 -17.56 3.61 0.83
CA ALA A 17 -16.30 3.15 0.26
C ALA A 17 -15.09 4.01 0.69
N LEU A 18 -15.33 5.21 1.23
CA LEU A 18 -14.30 6.16 1.67
C LEU A 18 -14.28 6.32 3.20
N THR A 19 -15.15 5.63 3.93
CA THR A 19 -15.19 5.69 5.40
C THR A 19 -13.86 5.22 5.99
N GLY A 20 -13.24 6.05 6.82
CA GLY A 20 -11.98 5.74 7.51
C GLY A 20 -10.71 6.00 6.71
N MET A 21 -10.78 6.70 5.57
CA MET A 21 -9.57 7.24 4.92
C MET A 21 -9.01 8.42 5.72
N ASN A 22 -7.69 8.44 5.88
CA ASN A 22 -7.01 9.38 6.77
C ASN A 22 -6.42 10.58 6.02
N PHE A 23 -6.17 10.42 4.72
CA PHE A 23 -5.47 11.40 3.92
C PHE A 23 -6.29 11.80 2.70
N ALA A 24 -6.35 13.10 2.47
CA ALA A 24 -6.83 13.70 1.24
C ALA A 24 -5.67 14.39 0.52
N GLY A 25 -5.59 14.26 -0.79
CA GLY A 25 -4.55 14.84 -1.62
C GLY A 25 -5.14 15.59 -2.79
N VAL A 26 -4.72 16.83 -3.02
CA VAL A 26 -5.09 17.56 -4.25
C VAL A 26 -3.87 17.71 -5.16
N GLU A 27 -4.09 17.45 -6.45
CA GLU A 27 -3.06 17.53 -7.50
C GLU A 27 -3.57 18.32 -8.70
N TYR A 28 -2.65 18.99 -9.38
CA TYR A 28 -2.84 19.60 -10.69
C TYR A 28 -4.14 20.40 -10.82
N ALA A 29 -4.43 21.24 -9.82
CA ALA A 29 -5.60 22.13 -9.70
C ALA A 29 -6.98 21.46 -9.55
N LYS A 30 -7.17 20.21 -9.98
CA LYS A 30 -8.51 19.62 -10.16
C LYS A 30 -8.68 18.22 -9.59
N GLU A 31 -7.60 17.52 -9.31
CA GLU A 31 -7.65 16.11 -8.89
C GLU A 31 -7.77 16.03 -7.37
N CYS A 32 -8.46 14.98 -6.91
CA CYS A 32 -8.59 14.65 -5.50
C CYS A 32 -8.33 13.17 -5.33
N PHE A 33 -7.42 12.85 -4.42
CA PHE A 33 -6.99 11.51 -4.06
C PHE A 33 -7.29 11.28 -2.60
N CYS A 34 -7.72 10.07 -2.26
CA CYS A 34 -7.98 9.66 -0.91
C CYS A 34 -7.17 8.39 -0.62
N ASP A 35 -6.54 8.32 0.54
CA ASP A 35 -5.76 7.15 0.93
C ASP A 35 -5.84 6.90 2.44
N PHE A 36 -5.62 5.65 2.84
CA PHE A 36 -5.58 5.24 4.25
C PHE A 36 -4.25 5.63 4.90
N ASN A 37 -3.20 5.76 4.11
CA ASN A 37 -1.88 6.20 4.55
C ASN A 37 -1.13 6.92 3.43
N ILE A 38 -0.08 7.65 3.79
CA ILE A 38 0.86 8.18 2.80
C ILE A 38 1.71 7.02 2.28
N GLN A 39 1.68 6.78 0.96
CA GLN A 39 2.52 5.78 0.33
C GLN A 39 3.99 6.19 0.44
N GLY A 40 4.87 5.28 0.85
CA GLY A 40 6.26 5.55 1.22
C GLY A 40 7.20 5.88 0.06
N THR A 41 6.73 5.77 -1.19
CA THR A 41 7.41 6.41 -2.33
C THR A 41 7.29 7.93 -2.29
N ALA A 42 6.31 8.47 -1.55
CA ALA A 42 6.12 9.90 -1.37
C ALA A 42 7.27 10.50 -0.55
N LYS A 43 7.84 11.57 -1.08
CA LYS A 43 8.85 12.39 -0.38
C LYS A 43 8.25 13.76 -0.13
N LYS A 44 8.38 14.26 1.09
CA LYS A 44 8.03 15.65 1.39
C LYS A 44 8.96 16.57 0.62
N VAL A 45 8.38 17.43 -0.20
CA VAL A 45 9.11 18.41 -1.02
C VAL A 45 8.87 19.83 -0.51
N ASN A 46 9.57 20.79 -1.10
CA ASN A 46 9.31 22.21 -0.85
C ASN A 46 7.91 22.58 -1.38
N GLU A 47 7.16 23.36 -0.60
CA GLU A 47 5.79 23.79 -0.91
C GLU A 47 5.67 24.56 -2.24
N THR A 48 6.75 25.21 -2.69
CA THR A 48 6.78 25.93 -3.97
C THR A 48 6.55 25.04 -5.20
N LEU A 49 6.74 23.72 -5.08
CA LEU A 49 6.41 22.75 -6.14
C LEU A 49 4.91 22.44 -6.21
N CYS A 50 4.19 22.64 -5.09
CA CYS A 50 2.74 22.62 -5.02
C CYS A 50 2.23 24.04 -5.23
N ASN A 51 2.17 24.51 -6.47
CA ASN A 51 1.86 25.92 -6.80
C ASN A 51 0.68 26.11 -7.76
N SER A 52 -0.08 25.05 -8.06
CA SER A 52 -1.22 25.13 -8.97
C SER A 52 -2.45 25.73 -8.28
N PRO A 53 -3.00 26.87 -8.75
CA PRO A 53 -4.24 27.41 -8.21
C PRO A 53 -5.39 26.41 -8.37
N CYS A 54 -6.24 26.29 -7.36
CA CYS A 54 -7.36 25.36 -7.39
C CYS A 54 -8.41 25.76 -8.44
N SER A 55 -8.90 24.78 -9.20
CA SER A 55 -9.98 24.97 -10.20
C SER A 55 -11.33 25.36 -9.60
N GLY A 56 -11.57 25.01 -8.33
CA GLY A 56 -12.82 25.35 -7.64
C GLY A 56 -12.79 26.73 -6.97
N ASP A 57 -11.61 27.22 -6.62
CA ASP A 57 -11.39 28.53 -6.01
C ASP A 57 -9.90 28.91 -6.13
N PRO A 58 -9.53 29.82 -7.05
CA PRO A 58 -8.13 30.18 -7.31
C PRO A 58 -7.40 30.85 -6.12
N SER A 59 -8.08 31.19 -5.03
CA SER A 59 -7.44 31.70 -3.81
C SER A 59 -6.69 30.62 -3.02
N TYR A 60 -6.94 29.34 -3.31
CA TYR A 60 -6.25 28.19 -2.72
C TYR A 60 -5.28 27.53 -3.70
N ILE A 61 -4.35 26.76 -3.15
CA ILE A 61 -3.37 25.98 -3.90
C ILE A 61 -3.70 24.48 -3.83
N CYS A 62 -3.73 23.82 -4.99
CA CYS A 62 -4.14 22.43 -5.17
C CYS A 62 -3.05 21.62 -5.86
N GLY A 63 -1.94 21.40 -5.15
CA GLY A 63 -0.82 20.60 -5.64
C GLY A 63 -0.05 21.28 -6.77
N GLY A 64 0.57 20.47 -7.63
CA GLY A 64 1.40 20.85 -8.76
C GLY A 64 1.46 19.72 -9.78
N ALA A 65 2.17 19.91 -10.89
CA ALA A 65 2.38 18.85 -11.88
C ALA A 65 3.27 17.73 -11.29
N GLY A 66 2.67 16.59 -10.91
CA GLY A 66 3.36 15.51 -10.22
C GLY A 66 3.59 15.74 -8.73
N TYR A 67 2.91 16.74 -8.13
CA TYR A 67 3.06 17.08 -6.72
C TYR A 67 1.69 17.18 -6.03
N VAL A 68 1.50 16.36 -5.00
CA VAL A 68 0.25 16.30 -4.24
C VAL A 68 0.38 17.13 -2.96
N SER A 69 -0.54 18.06 -2.73
CA SER A 69 -0.70 18.68 -1.41
C SER A 69 -1.55 17.76 -0.53
N ILE A 70 -0.97 17.24 0.55
CA ILE A 70 -1.58 16.24 1.43
C ILE A 70 -2.18 16.91 2.67
N TYR A 71 -3.41 16.55 2.99
CA TYR A 71 -4.18 17.02 4.13
C TYR A 71 -4.61 15.82 4.98
N GLN A 72 -4.50 15.96 6.30
CA GLN A 72 -4.98 15.00 7.28
C GLN A 72 -5.89 15.73 8.27
N ASP A 73 -7.11 15.24 8.46
CA ASP A 73 -8.01 15.76 9.49
C ASP A 73 -7.75 15.05 10.81
N LYS A 74 -7.25 15.78 11.81
CA LYS A 74 -6.99 15.27 13.15
C LYS A 74 -8.26 14.95 13.94
N GLY A 75 -9.43 15.35 13.46
CA GLY A 75 -10.73 14.96 14.00
C GLY A 75 -11.24 13.63 13.45
N HIS A 76 -10.60 13.08 12.42
CA HIS A 76 -10.94 11.82 11.77
C HIS A 76 -9.72 10.90 11.68
N ASP A 77 -9.22 10.49 12.84
CA ASP A 77 -8.16 9.49 12.94
C ASP A 77 -8.77 8.09 12.73
N GLY A 78 -8.93 7.69 11.46
CA GLY A 78 -9.15 6.30 11.10
C GLY A 78 -7.95 5.42 11.48
N VAL A 79 -8.14 4.11 11.42
CA VAL A 79 -7.05 3.17 11.73
C VAL A 79 -6.01 3.23 10.61
N LEU A 80 -4.79 3.65 10.94
CA LEU A 80 -3.67 3.57 9.99
C LEU A 80 -3.36 2.09 9.71
N PRO A 81 -3.20 1.69 8.43
CA PRO A 81 -2.84 0.33 8.10
C PRO A 81 -1.44 -0.01 8.61
N THR A 82 -1.29 -1.24 9.07
CA THR A 82 -0.01 -1.74 9.59
C THR A 82 0.32 -3.12 9.05
N ASN A 83 1.62 -3.45 9.05
CA ASN A 83 2.04 -4.85 8.99
C ASN A 83 1.81 -5.48 10.35
N ARG A 84 1.21 -6.67 10.40
CA ARG A 84 0.98 -7.38 11.65
C ARG A 84 2.22 -8.19 11.99
N ASN A 85 2.83 -7.97 13.15
CA ASN A 85 4.09 -8.67 13.49
C ASN A 85 3.95 -10.20 13.48
N LYS A 86 2.78 -10.74 13.84
CA LYS A 86 2.52 -12.20 13.91
C LYS A 86 1.08 -12.57 13.57
N ILE A 87 0.89 -13.63 12.77
CA ILE A 87 -0.41 -14.18 12.38
C ILE A 87 -0.32 -15.71 12.45
N GLY A 88 -0.91 -16.31 13.48
CA GLY A 88 -0.71 -17.74 13.75
C GLY A 88 0.77 -18.08 13.88
N ASN A 89 1.27 -18.94 12.98
CA ASN A 89 2.66 -19.36 12.94
C ASN A 89 3.54 -18.52 11.99
N TRP A 90 2.96 -17.51 11.33
CA TRP A 90 3.67 -16.60 10.44
C TRP A 90 4.18 -15.38 11.20
N THR A 91 5.40 -14.95 10.91
CA THR A 91 6.01 -13.74 11.47
C THR A 91 6.35 -12.79 10.33
N PHE A 92 6.09 -11.50 10.51
CA PHE A 92 6.51 -10.48 9.55
C PHE A 92 8.04 -10.36 9.56
N ASP A 93 8.64 -10.61 8.40
CA ASP A 93 10.10 -10.59 8.23
C ASP A 93 10.58 -9.20 7.78
N GLY A 94 9.79 -8.52 6.94
CA GLY A 94 10.10 -7.16 6.52
C GLY A 94 9.54 -6.78 5.16
N CYS A 95 9.96 -5.60 4.69
CA CYS A 95 9.69 -5.13 3.34
C CYS A 95 10.85 -5.53 2.42
N PHE A 96 10.55 -6.16 1.29
CA PHE A 96 11.54 -6.62 0.32
C PHE A 96 11.22 -6.09 -1.08
N LYS A 97 12.24 -5.95 -1.94
CA LYS A 97 12.03 -5.63 -3.35
C LYS A 97 11.53 -6.86 -4.10
N ASP A 98 10.43 -6.72 -4.85
CA ASP A 98 10.06 -7.72 -5.85
C ASP A 98 10.82 -7.44 -7.14
N ASN A 99 11.60 -8.41 -7.60
CA ASN A 99 12.32 -8.29 -8.86
C ASN A 99 11.53 -9.01 -9.95
N THR A 100 10.77 -8.25 -10.73
CA THR A 100 9.80 -8.76 -11.71
C THR A 100 10.41 -9.11 -13.08
N SER A 101 11.74 -9.08 -13.23
CA SER A 101 12.44 -9.30 -14.52
C SER A 101 13.89 -9.76 -14.33
N VAL A 102 14.14 -10.85 -13.61
CA VAL A 102 15.53 -11.26 -13.30
C VAL A 102 16.18 -12.05 -14.44
N ASN A 103 15.43 -12.88 -15.18
CA ASN A 103 15.84 -13.45 -16.47
C ASN A 103 14.62 -14.00 -17.25
N LYS A 104 14.83 -14.58 -18.45
CA LYS A 104 13.76 -15.16 -19.30
C LYS A 104 12.99 -16.33 -18.64
N THR A 105 13.50 -16.91 -17.56
CA THR A 105 13.01 -18.15 -16.93
C THR A 105 12.47 -17.93 -15.50
N VAL A 106 13.08 -17.01 -14.74
CA VAL A 106 12.71 -16.62 -13.37
C VAL A 106 11.95 -15.32 -13.44
N LYS A 107 10.63 -15.42 -13.23
CA LYS A 107 9.72 -14.29 -13.45
C LYS A 107 9.68 -13.31 -12.29
N ARG A 108 9.93 -13.73 -11.03
CA ARG A 108 9.75 -12.91 -9.80
C ARG A 108 10.61 -13.35 -8.60
N THR A 109 10.62 -12.57 -7.52
CA THR A 109 11.33 -12.88 -6.27
C THR A 109 10.78 -14.14 -5.58
N LEU A 110 9.46 -14.33 -5.59
CA LEU A 110 8.77 -15.54 -5.12
C LEU A 110 8.15 -16.27 -6.32
N SER A 111 8.14 -17.60 -6.25
CA SER A 111 7.88 -18.47 -7.41
C SER A 111 6.41 -18.57 -7.82
N GLU A 112 5.51 -18.50 -6.85
CA GLU A 112 4.10 -18.85 -7.04
C GLU A 112 3.21 -17.65 -6.77
N ARG A 113 2.32 -17.31 -7.72
CA ARG A 113 1.22 -16.37 -7.47
C ARG A 113 0.03 -17.16 -6.92
N ALA A 114 -0.46 -16.78 -5.76
CA ALA A 114 -1.66 -17.37 -5.17
C ALA A 114 -2.89 -16.49 -5.44
N GLU A 115 -3.87 -17.05 -6.15
CA GLU A 115 -5.15 -16.36 -6.40
C GLU A 115 -6.05 -16.44 -5.16
N ILE A 116 -6.58 -15.28 -4.75
CA ILE A 116 -7.52 -15.16 -3.62
C ILE A 116 -8.72 -14.33 -4.08
N SER A 117 -9.75 -15.01 -4.56
CA SER A 117 -10.94 -14.38 -5.19
C SER A 117 -11.72 -13.46 -4.26
N THR A 118 -11.66 -13.70 -2.95
CA THR A 118 -12.34 -12.87 -1.94
C THR A 118 -11.53 -11.64 -1.52
N GLY A 119 -10.43 -11.35 -2.22
CA GLY A 119 -9.52 -10.26 -1.94
C GLY A 119 -8.45 -10.63 -0.90
N VAL A 120 -7.26 -10.06 -1.07
CA VAL A 120 -6.06 -10.36 -0.29
C VAL A 120 -6.04 -9.59 1.03
N THR A 121 -5.77 -10.33 2.12
CA THR A 121 -5.37 -9.82 3.44
C THR A 121 -4.12 -10.58 3.88
N ILE A 122 -3.47 -10.14 4.97
CA ILE A 122 -2.30 -10.85 5.51
C ILE A 122 -2.66 -12.30 5.88
N GLU A 123 -3.80 -12.51 6.55
CA GLU A 123 -4.28 -13.84 6.96
C GLU A 123 -4.55 -14.74 5.76
N LYS A 124 -5.24 -14.21 4.75
CA LYS A 124 -5.62 -15.03 3.59
C LYS A 124 -4.40 -15.41 2.77
N CYS A 125 -3.44 -14.49 2.59
CA CYS A 125 -2.24 -14.79 1.83
C CYS A 125 -1.35 -15.82 2.52
N THR A 126 -1.09 -15.63 3.81
CA THR A 126 -0.29 -16.58 4.60
C THR A 126 -0.96 -17.96 4.67
N ALA A 127 -2.29 -18.01 4.86
CA ALA A 127 -3.04 -19.26 4.81
C ALA A 127 -2.95 -19.95 3.44
N GLN A 128 -3.10 -19.21 2.34
CA GLN A 128 -3.04 -19.77 0.99
C GLN A 128 -1.64 -20.24 0.59
N CYS A 129 -0.59 -19.60 1.08
CA CYS A 129 0.78 -20.11 0.91
C CYS A 129 1.00 -21.40 1.71
N ALA A 130 0.46 -21.48 2.93
CA ALA A 130 0.53 -22.70 3.74
C ALA A 130 -0.19 -23.89 3.08
N THR A 131 -1.38 -23.70 2.51
CA THR A 131 -2.12 -24.78 1.82
C THR A 131 -1.39 -25.30 0.59
N LYS A 132 -0.56 -24.46 -0.03
CA LYS A 132 0.32 -24.81 -1.16
C LYS A 132 1.68 -25.39 -0.71
N GLY A 133 1.94 -25.52 0.59
CA GLY A 133 3.18 -26.08 1.13
C GLY A 133 4.37 -25.11 1.15
N PHE A 134 4.13 -23.81 1.06
CA PHE A 134 5.17 -22.78 1.10
C PHE A 134 5.31 -22.18 2.51
N HIS A 135 6.55 -21.84 2.91
CA HIS A 135 6.85 -21.17 4.18
C HIS A 135 7.22 -19.68 4.07
N ILE A 136 7.22 -19.14 2.84
CA ILE A 136 7.38 -17.71 2.59
C ILE A 136 6.12 -17.21 1.87
N SER A 137 5.56 -16.13 2.39
CA SER A 137 4.42 -15.41 1.84
C SER A 137 4.83 -13.96 1.62
N GLY A 138 4.46 -13.38 0.48
CA GLY A 138 4.76 -12.00 0.11
C GLY A 138 3.51 -11.33 -0.44
N LEU A 139 3.11 -10.23 0.17
CA LEU A 139 1.97 -9.43 -0.28
C LEU A 139 2.45 -8.25 -1.11
N GLU A 140 1.81 -7.99 -2.24
CA GLU A 140 2.18 -6.90 -3.16
C GLU A 140 0.97 -6.14 -3.68
N PHE A 141 1.17 -4.85 -3.96
CA PHE A 141 0.25 -3.99 -4.70
C PHE A 141 -1.18 -3.91 -4.12
N GLY A 142 -1.32 -4.13 -2.81
CA GLY A 142 -2.61 -4.12 -2.11
C GLY A 142 -3.52 -5.31 -2.40
N GLN A 143 -3.13 -6.24 -3.29
CA GLN A 143 -4.07 -7.20 -3.87
C GLN A 143 -3.44 -8.49 -4.39
N GLU A 144 -2.11 -8.61 -4.41
CA GLU A 144 -1.41 -9.79 -4.87
C GLU A 144 -0.89 -10.59 -3.68
N CYS A 145 -0.89 -11.91 -3.84
CA CYS A 145 -0.30 -12.84 -2.91
C CYS A 145 0.71 -13.71 -3.65
N TRP A 146 1.93 -13.75 -3.12
CA TRP A 146 3.04 -14.50 -3.66
C TRP A 146 3.57 -15.48 -2.62
N CYS A 147 3.96 -16.67 -3.05
CA CYS A 147 4.40 -17.76 -2.19
C CYS A 147 5.73 -18.35 -2.70
N GLY A 148 6.54 -18.87 -1.77
CA GLY A 148 7.76 -19.57 -2.10
C GLY A 148 8.31 -20.38 -0.93
N SER A 149 9.19 -21.33 -1.24
CA SER A 149 10.03 -22.05 -0.26
C SER A 149 11.45 -21.49 -0.20
N SER A 150 11.74 -20.48 -1.00
CA SER A 150 12.99 -19.74 -1.04
C SER A 150 12.78 -18.47 -1.86
N PHE A 151 13.68 -17.50 -1.71
CA PHE A 151 13.78 -16.39 -2.63
C PHE A 151 14.53 -16.86 -3.89
N LEU A 152 13.94 -16.69 -5.07
CA LEU A 152 14.54 -17.14 -6.33
C LEU A 152 15.73 -16.27 -6.78
N VAL A 153 15.90 -15.11 -6.13
CA VAL A 153 16.84 -14.04 -6.46
C VAL A 153 17.31 -13.39 -5.16
N ALA A 154 18.31 -12.50 -5.23
CA ALA A 154 18.79 -11.80 -4.05
C ALA A 154 17.64 -11.11 -3.28
N ASN A 155 17.43 -11.53 -2.03
CA ASN A 155 16.38 -11.01 -1.14
C ASN A 155 16.76 -9.64 -0.58
N THR A 156 16.64 -8.63 -1.44
CA THR A 156 17.02 -7.25 -1.08
C THR A 156 15.94 -6.62 -0.23
N THR A 157 16.24 -6.30 1.03
CA THR A 157 15.37 -5.51 1.91
C THR A 157 15.15 -4.11 1.33
N ALA A 158 13.94 -3.60 1.48
CA ALA A 158 13.57 -2.21 1.25
C ALA A 158 13.31 -1.50 2.58
N LEU A 159 13.14 -0.18 2.56
CA LEU A 159 12.70 0.54 3.74
C LEU A 159 11.29 0.07 4.11
N LEU A 160 11.01 -0.08 5.40
CA LEU A 160 9.70 -0.56 5.86
C LEU A 160 8.54 0.27 5.30
N GLY A 161 8.73 1.59 5.21
CA GLY A 161 7.75 2.52 4.64
C GLY A 161 7.47 2.29 3.14
N ASP A 162 8.36 1.65 2.39
CA ASP A 162 8.10 1.35 0.97
C ASP A 162 6.95 0.34 0.81
N CYS A 163 6.71 -0.51 1.80
CA CYS A 163 5.59 -1.46 1.84
C CYS A 163 4.37 -0.84 2.53
N SER A 164 3.82 0.19 1.89
CA SER A 164 2.83 1.11 2.47
C SER A 164 1.48 1.06 1.76
N GLN A 165 1.24 0.17 0.82
CA GLN A 165 -0.07 0.07 0.22
C GLN A 165 -1.01 -0.72 1.11
N ALA A 166 -2.15 -0.14 1.47
CA ALA A 166 -3.20 -0.83 2.20
C ALA A 166 -3.74 -2.03 1.39
N CYS A 167 -4.13 -3.11 2.08
CA CYS A 167 -4.82 -4.22 1.46
C CYS A 167 -6.21 -3.79 1.00
N LYS A 168 -6.56 -4.03 -0.28
CA LYS A 168 -7.87 -3.67 -0.85
C LYS A 168 -9.05 -4.36 -0.15
N ALA A 169 -8.82 -5.53 0.44
CA ALA A 169 -9.84 -6.28 1.16
C ALA A 169 -9.87 -6.01 2.67
N ASN A 170 -8.83 -5.36 3.21
CA ASN A 170 -8.79 -4.91 4.59
C ASN A 170 -7.86 -3.68 4.73
N HIS A 171 -8.47 -2.49 4.74
CA HIS A 171 -7.72 -1.24 4.77
C HIS A 171 -7.00 -0.95 6.09
N THR A 172 -7.07 -1.83 7.09
CA THR A 172 -6.28 -1.74 8.33
C THR A 172 -4.94 -2.48 8.24
N GLU A 173 -4.63 -3.10 7.10
CA GLU A 173 -3.43 -3.91 6.89
C GLU A 173 -2.62 -3.40 5.70
N LEU A 174 -1.30 -3.58 5.77
CA LEU A 174 -0.38 -3.30 4.66
C LEU A 174 -0.13 -4.56 3.82
N CYS A 175 -0.21 -4.40 2.51
CA CYS A 175 -0.09 -5.44 1.48
C CYS A 175 0.98 -5.06 0.45
N GLY A 176 2.18 -4.69 0.92
CA GLY A 176 3.30 -4.34 0.06
C GLY A 176 3.13 -2.99 -0.63
N ALA A 177 3.66 -2.86 -1.84
CA ALA A 177 3.42 -1.78 -2.80
C ALA A 177 3.96 -2.23 -4.17
N ALA A 178 3.95 -1.38 -5.19
CA ALA A 178 4.52 -1.72 -6.49
C ALA A 178 6.01 -2.11 -6.38
N ASN A 179 6.36 -3.33 -6.81
CA ASN A 179 7.70 -3.93 -6.68
C ASN A 179 8.20 -3.98 -5.22
N ARG A 180 7.29 -4.14 -4.26
CA ARG A 180 7.56 -4.20 -2.82
C ARG A 180 6.70 -5.26 -2.14
N LEU A 181 7.35 -6.30 -1.62
CA LEU A 181 6.72 -7.41 -0.91
C LEU A 181 6.74 -7.15 0.60
N SER A 182 5.56 -7.16 1.23
CA SER A 182 5.48 -7.39 2.68
C SER A 182 5.64 -8.89 2.93
N VAL A 183 6.78 -9.31 3.45
CA VAL A 183 7.14 -10.72 3.57
C VAL A 183 6.85 -11.26 4.96
N TYR A 184 6.26 -12.45 4.98
CA TYR A 184 5.96 -13.24 6.17
C TYR A 184 6.60 -14.62 6.02
N THR A 185 7.18 -15.12 7.10
CA THR A 185 7.81 -16.45 7.14
C THR A 185 7.20 -17.33 8.22
N SER A 186 7.16 -18.64 7.98
CA SER A 186 6.65 -19.64 8.93
C SER A 186 7.69 -20.72 9.19
N PRO A 187 7.91 -21.15 10.45
CA PRO A 187 8.88 -22.20 10.76
C PRO A 187 8.37 -23.61 10.42
N ILE A 188 7.12 -23.77 9.97
CA ILE A 188 6.45 -25.08 9.85
C ILE A 188 6.91 -25.90 8.63
N PHE A 189 7.61 -25.29 7.67
CA PHE A 189 8.13 -26.01 6.49
C PHE A 189 9.62 -25.74 6.22
N ALA A 190 10.39 -25.41 7.27
CA ALA A 190 11.83 -25.22 7.21
C ALA A 190 12.59 -26.52 7.52
#